data_AF-A0A7W7GAM6-F1
#
_entry.id   AF-A0A7W7GAM6-F1
#
_cell.length_a   1.000
_cell.length_b   1.000
_cell.length_c   1.000
_cell.angle_alpha   90.00
_cell.angle_beta   90.00
_cell.angle_gamma   90.00
#
_symmetry.space_group_name_H-M   'P 1'
#
loop_
_entity.id
_entity.type
_entity.pdbx_description
1 polymer ?
#
loop_
_entity_poly.entity_id
_entity_poly.type
_entity_poly.pdbx_seq_one_letter_code
_entity_poly.pdbx_strand_id
1 'polypeptide(L)'
;MDGYKPDGFRVRGKTVADVRAELDRRGLKAVYQLWWSYADGGFFPEPVSVDRIKDDLIVESSRAYSSDTIELTVVPGPEAGPAPTPSPRPQWWDLPEEG
;
A
#
# COMPACT_ATOMS: atom_id res chain seq x y z
N MET A 1 -9.20 0.53 -24.01
CA MET A 1 -9.02 1.17 -22.70
C MET A 1 -7.66 0.77 -22.20
N ASP A 2 -6.64 1.58 -22.49
CA ASP A 2 -5.30 1.38 -21.96
C ASP A 2 -5.30 1.81 -20.50
N GLY A 3 -5.19 0.83 -19.60
CA GLY A 3 -4.95 1.11 -18.18
C GLY A 3 -3.66 1.92 -18.07
N TYR A 4 -3.74 3.07 -17.41
CA TYR A 4 -2.59 3.90 -17.09
C TYR A 4 -1.55 3.05 -16.36
N LYS A 5 -0.55 2.57 -17.11
CA LYS A 5 0.65 1.99 -16.55
C LYS A 5 1.51 3.18 -16.14
N PRO A 6 1.90 3.31 -14.86
CA PRO A 6 3.04 4.14 -14.52
C PRO A 6 4.30 3.45 -15.09
N ASP A 7 4.44 3.44 -16.41
CA ASP A 7 5.56 2.86 -17.14
C ASP A 7 6.85 3.54 -16.63
N GLY A 8 7.66 2.78 -15.89
CA GLY A 8 9.02 3.13 -15.52
C GLY A 8 9.28 3.62 -14.08
N PHE A 9 8.26 3.83 -13.24
CA PHE A 9 8.53 4.27 -11.86
C PHE A 9 8.84 3.10 -10.94
N ARG A 10 10.14 2.79 -10.79
CA ARG A 10 10.61 1.77 -9.84
C ARG A 10 10.53 2.33 -8.42
N VAL A 11 9.38 2.12 -7.76
CA VAL A 11 9.15 2.46 -6.35
C VAL A 11 9.89 1.56 -5.37
N ARG A 12 10.12 0.30 -5.76
CA ARG A 12 10.58 -0.73 -4.85
C ARG A 12 11.96 -0.38 -4.30
N GLY A 13 12.07 -0.34 -2.98
CA GLY A 13 13.30 -0.02 -2.27
C GLY A 13 13.57 1.48 -2.11
N LYS A 14 12.68 2.35 -2.58
CA LYS A 14 12.77 3.80 -2.32
C LYS A 14 12.11 4.17 -1.00
N THR A 15 12.52 5.29 -0.44
CA THR A 15 11.86 5.89 0.72
C THR A 15 10.48 6.44 0.32
N VAL A 16 9.56 6.53 1.28
CA VAL A 16 8.27 7.17 1.09
C VAL A 16 8.45 8.62 0.66
N ALA A 17 9.42 9.36 1.21
CA ALA A 17 9.73 10.73 0.81
C ALA A 17 10.05 10.83 -0.69
N ASP A 18 10.96 9.99 -1.20
CA ASP A 18 11.33 9.99 -2.61
C ASP A 18 10.12 9.70 -3.52
N VAL A 19 9.26 8.79 -3.07
CA VAL A 19 8.05 8.40 -3.80
C VAL A 19 7.00 9.51 -3.77
N ARG A 20 6.75 10.14 -2.62
CA ARG A 20 5.86 11.32 -2.49
C ARG A 20 6.31 12.45 -3.40
N ALA A 21 7.61 12.77 -3.41
CA ALA A 21 8.18 13.81 -4.25
C ALA A 21 8.04 13.52 -5.75
N GLU A 22 8.10 12.26 -6.17
CA GLU A 22 7.83 11.89 -7.56
C GLU A 22 6.33 11.99 -7.89
N LEU A 23 5.46 11.49 -7.02
CA LEU A 23 4.01 11.55 -7.24
C LEU A 23 3.54 13.00 -7.33
N ASP A 24 4.02 13.88 -6.45
CA ASP A 24 3.75 15.32 -6.49
C ASP A 24 4.20 15.96 -7.82
N ARG A 25 5.42 15.65 -8.28
CA ARG A 25 5.93 16.09 -9.59
C ARG A 25 5.05 15.64 -10.77
N ARG A 26 4.30 14.54 -10.61
CA ARG A 26 3.39 13.98 -11.62
C ARG A 26 1.94 14.41 -11.42
N GLY A 27 1.62 15.17 -10.37
CA GLY A 27 0.24 15.52 -10.01
C GLY A 27 -0.60 14.32 -9.55
N LEU A 28 0.06 13.29 -8.98
CA LEU A 28 -0.58 12.06 -8.50
C LEU A 28 -0.69 12.08 -6.96
N LYS A 29 -1.72 11.40 -6.46
CA LYS A 29 -1.97 11.18 -5.03
C LYS A 29 -1.54 9.80 -4.59
N ALA A 30 -1.34 9.62 -3.29
CA ALA A 30 -1.02 8.35 -2.68
C ALA A 30 -2.06 7.94 -1.64
N VAL A 31 -2.43 6.66 -1.64
CA VAL A 31 -3.02 5.95 -0.50
C VAL A 31 -2.05 4.88 -0.02
N TYR A 32 -2.11 4.49 1.24
CA TYR A 32 -1.06 3.69 1.87
C TYR A 32 -1.60 2.39 2.47
N GLN A 33 -0.80 1.33 2.34
CA GLN A 33 -0.96 0.09 3.06
C GLN A 33 0.35 -0.29 3.76
N LEU A 34 0.28 -0.73 5.02
CA LEU A 34 1.40 -1.38 5.68
C LEU A 34 1.43 -2.87 5.34
N TRP A 35 2.60 -3.34 4.91
CA TRP A 35 2.83 -4.74 4.56
C TRP A 35 3.38 -5.50 5.76
N TRP A 36 2.49 -6.02 6.58
CA TRP A 36 2.87 -6.80 7.74
C TRP A 36 3.33 -8.20 7.32
N SER A 37 4.45 -8.65 7.88
CA SER A 37 4.89 -10.05 7.82
C SER A 37 4.68 -10.70 9.17
N TYR A 38 4.01 -11.85 9.20
CA TYR A 38 3.85 -12.64 10.41
C TYR A 38 5.01 -13.64 10.57
N ALA A 39 5.35 -13.94 11.83
CA ALA A 39 6.45 -14.85 12.16
C ALA A 39 6.21 -16.29 11.66
N ASP A 40 4.96 -16.68 11.47
CA ASP A 40 4.52 -17.99 10.96
C ASP A 40 4.45 -18.07 9.42
N GLY A 41 4.86 -17.01 8.71
CA GLY A 41 5.04 -17.04 7.24
C GLY A 41 3.88 -16.49 6.42
N GLY A 42 3.01 -15.65 7.01
CA GLY A 42 1.96 -14.92 6.29
C GLY A 42 2.31 -13.45 6.03
N PHE A 43 1.55 -12.83 5.13
CA PHE A 43 1.56 -11.38 4.96
C PHE A 43 0.15 -10.80 4.99
N PHE A 44 0.03 -9.58 5.50
CA PHE A 44 -1.24 -8.86 5.58
C PHE A 44 -1.07 -7.38 5.22
N PRO A 45 -1.74 -6.92 4.14
CA PRO A 45 -1.82 -5.50 3.84
C PRO A 45 -2.87 -4.83 4.75
N GLU A 46 -2.47 -3.82 5.50
CA GLU A 46 -3.36 -3.00 6.31
C GLU A 46 -3.48 -1.59 5.72
N PRO A 47 -4.68 -1.13 5.28
CA PRO A 47 -4.89 0.27 4.92
C PRO A 47 -4.71 1.18 6.13
N VAL A 48 -3.90 2.22 6.00
CA VAL A 48 -3.60 3.15 7.10
C VAL A 48 -3.67 4.61 6.67
N SER A 49 -3.84 5.51 7.65
CA SER A 49 -3.73 6.95 7.41
C SER A 49 -2.28 7.37 7.16
N VAL A 50 -2.11 8.52 6.52
CA VAL A 50 -0.80 9.10 6.20
C VAL A 50 0.06 9.34 7.45
N ASP A 51 -0.56 9.59 8.61
CA ASP A 51 0.13 9.85 9.89
C ASP A 51 0.90 8.62 10.42
N ARG A 52 0.52 7.42 9.97
CA ARG A 52 1.23 6.17 10.29
C ARG A 52 2.43 5.93 9.36
N ILE A 53 2.57 6.71 8.29
CA ILE A 53 3.57 6.50 7.26
C ILE A 53 4.64 7.58 7.36
N LYS A 54 5.79 7.19 7.88
CA LYS A 54 6.98 8.04 7.91
C LYS A 54 7.68 8.07 6.57
N ASP A 55 8.38 9.17 6.35
CA ASP A 55 9.07 9.49 5.11
C ASP A 55 10.26 8.57 4.81
N ASP A 56 10.89 8.03 5.86
CA ASP A 56 12.05 7.13 5.78
C ASP A 56 11.66 5.65 5.58
N LEU A 57 10.37 5.31 5.68
CA LEU A 57 9.90 3.95 5.43
C LEU A 57 10.11 3.55 3.96
N ILE A 58 10.29 2.25 3.74
CA ILE A 58 10.57 1.71 2.42
C ILE A 58 9.28 1.28 1.73
N VAL A 59 9.10 1.75 0.50
CA VAL A 59 8.03 1.29 -0.39
C VAL A 59 8.43 -0.05 -1.00
N GLU A 60 7.63 -1.10 -0.74
CA GLU A 60 7.84 -2.43 -1.30
C GLU A 60 7.23 -2.53 -2.70
N SER A 61 6.03 -1.99 -2.88
CA SER A 61 5.35 -2.02 -4.18
C SER A 61 4.36 -0.87 -4.33
N SER A 62 3.91 -0.65 -5.56
CA SER A 62 2.86 0.31 -5.89
C SER A 62 1.89 -0.30 -6.89
N ARG A 63 0.61 0.04 -6.80
CA ARG A 63 -0.38 -0.26 -7.82
C ARG A 63 -1.27 0.94 -8.11
N ALA A 64 -1.81 1.01 -9.33
CA ALA A 64 -2.84 1.99 -9.66
C ALA A 64 -4.09 1.72 -8.79
N TYR A 65 -4.60 2.76 -8.14
CA TYR A 65 -5.82 2.70 -7.33
C TYR A 65 -6.98 3.39 -8.05
N SER A 66 -6.73 4.58 -8.59
CA SER A 66 -7.64 5.33 -9.46
C SER A 66 -6.85 6.02 -10.58
N SER A 67 -7.52 6.83 -11.41
CA SER A 67 -6.90 7.61 -12.47
C SER A 67 -5.84 8.62 -11.98
N ASP A 68 -5.95 9.11 -10.75
CA ASP A 68 -5.03 10.09 -10.15
C ASP A 68 -4.38 9.60 -8.85
N THR A 69 -4.67 8.38 -8.41
CA THR A 69 -4.24 7.85 -7.11
C THR A 69 -3.49 6.54 -7.27
N ILE A 70 -2.33 6.47 -6.62
CA ILE A 70 -1.48 5.29 -6.52
C ILE A 70 -1.60 4.73 -5.10
N GLU A 71 -1.81 3.43 -4.97
CA GLU A 71 -1.67 2.75 -3.69
C GLU A 71 -0.21 2.32 -3.50
N LEU A 72 0.37 2.71 -2.37
CA LEU A 72 1.73 2.37 -1.97
C LEU A 72 1.68 1.33 -0.85
N THR A 73 2.34 0.20 -1.08
CA THR A 73 2.59 -0.82 -0.08
C THR A 73 3.93 -0.52 0.58
N VAL A 74 3.92 -0.27 1.88
CA VAL A 74 5.07 0.21 2.67
C VAL A 74 5.44 -0.84 3.70
N VAL A 75 6.74 -1.09 3.88
CA VAL A 75 7.24 -1.97 4.94
C VAL A 75 7.11 -1.24 6.29
N PRO A 76 6.43 -1.82 7.29
CA PRO A 76 6.30 -1.21 8.60
C PRO A 76 7.67 -1.04 9.27
N GLY A 77 7.90 0.15 9.83
CA GLY A 77 9.09 0.43 10.63
C GLY A 77 9.00 -0.18 12.03
N PRO A 78 10.10 -0.21 12.79
CA PRO A 78 10.14 -0.78 14.14
C PRO A 78 9.17 -0.08 15.12
N GLU A 79 8.80 1.17 14.88
CA GLU A 79 7.85 1.90 15.71
C GLU A 79 6.37 1.68 15.34
N ALA A 80 6.07 0.96 14.25
CA ALA A 80 4.70 0.70 13.83
C ALA A 80 3.92 -0.16 14.85
N GLY A 81 4.64 -0.80 15.77
CA GLY A 81 4.09 -1.71 16.77
C GLY A 81 3.97 -3.14 16.20
N PRO A 82 3.34 -4.06 16.95
CA PRO A 82 3.07 -5.40 16.44
C PRO A 82 2.10 -5.33 15.27
N ALA A 83 2.21 -6.29 14.35
CA ALA A 83 1.20 -6.49 13.32
C ALA A 83 -0.19 -6.60 13.97
N PRO A 84 -1.23 -5.96 13.42
CA PRO A 84 -2.58 -6.15 13.92
C PRO A 84 -2.94 -7.63 13.81
N THR A 85 -3.76 -8.11 14.74
CA THR A 85 -4.33 -9.45 14.58
C THR A 85 -5.11 -9.47 13.27
N PRO A 86 -4.87 -10.44 12.37
CA PRO A 86 -5.61 -10.51 11.12
C PRO A 86 -7.09 -10.61 11.46
N SER A 87 -7.85 -9.55 11.17
CA SER A 87 -9.29 -9.66 11.22
C SER A 87 -9.70 -10.63 10.11
N PRO A 88 -10.56 -11.63 10.37
CA PRO A 88 -11.12 -12.42 9.29
C PRO A 88 -11.69 -11.45 8.27
N ARG A 89 -11.35 -11.68 6.99
CA ARG A 89 -11.64 -10.77 5.87
C ARG A 89 -13.07 -10.24 5.99
N PRO A 90 -13.32 -8.97 5.67
CA PRO A 90 -14.68 -8.46 5.68
C PRO A 90 -15.59 -9.34 4.78
N GLN A 91 -16.68 -9.86 5.35
CA GLN A 91 -17.55 -10.93 4.81
C GLN A 91 -18.33 -10.57 3.53
N TRP A 92 -18.02 -9.46 2.86
CA TRP A 92 -18.72 -9.10 1.61
C TRP A 92 -18.31 -9.97 0.40
N TRP A 93 -17.40 -10.93 0.59
CA TRP A 93 -17.13 -12.01 -0.36
C TRP A 93 -18.03 -13.24 -0.16
N ASP A 94 -18.89 -13.26 0.87
CA ASP A 94 -19.92 -14.28 1.13
C ASP A 94 -21.30 -13.80 0.64
N LEU A 95 -21.39 -13.20 -0.55
CA LEU A 95 -22.68 -13.13 -1.23
C LEU A 95 -22.91 -14.47 -1.94
N PRO A 96 -23.98 -15.22 -1.63
CA PRO A 96 -24.32 -16.39 -2.42
C PRO A 96 -24.56 -15.96 -3.87
N GLU A 97 -24.03 -16.73 -4.83
CA GLU A 97 -24.54 -16.69 -6.20
C GLU A 97 -26.02 -17.09 -6.12
N GLU A 98 -26.92 -16.10 -6.09
CA GLU A 98 -28.33 -16.36 -6.30
C GLU A 98 -28.49 -16.88 -7.72
N GLY A 99 -28.89 -18.16 -7.82
CA GLY A 99 -29.32 -18.79 -9.06
C GLY A 99 -30.72 -18.40 -9.48
#